data_AF-A0A3M2CEB7-F1
#
_entry.id   AF-A0A3M2CEB7-F1
#
_cell.length_a   1.000
_cell.length_b   1.000
_cell.length_c   1.000
_cell.angle_alpha   90.00
_cell.angle_beta   90.00
_cell.angle_gamma   90.00
#
_symmetry.space_group_name_H-M   'P 1'
#
loop_
_entity.id
_entity.type
_entity.pdbx_description
1 polymer ?
#
loop_
_entity_poly.entity_id
_entity_poly.type
_entity_poly.pdbx_seq_one_letter_code
_entity_poly.pdbx_strand_id
1 'polypeptide(L)'
;MGRQSLGDPGRGRRVHARRPGTARRGVKDIRAGCRPRRRGRPRPDQRPHQRRTPAQRGICPPTRQTALRPHRTREGPSPIDRHPFRGPQSPGKGLESRLESSNPPRAAGRTNAQHATEGPTMPDSKQPPQEPAPRPRVLANAKFDEELAALRRRLVREASLAIDLLVSSLDGLWDLDHDLARKIRAAEDEVDVEEVAIEQECLRLLTLERAFGHDMRQLAFCLKVNQDIERVADHASSIAKICLKLEHPAPSWPTALREMGDRIPVACEQLLRAVVNSDIESARLIRAGDKTIDQLDKNAFHEIREMIEREPYNAGVGMLMYRIARELERVGDLLGNIAEDIIFLETGQIVRHTKRKQPPAGPASA
;
A
#
# COMPACT_ATOMS: atom_id res chain seq x y z
N MET A 1 42.15 30.70 -63.70
CA MET A 1 42.33 30.89 -62.24
C MET A 1 41.70 29.67 -61.56
N GLY A 2 42.27 28.97 -60.58
CA GLY A 2 43.58 29.08 -59.93
C GLY A 2 43.52 28.42 -58.53
N ARG A 3 44.23 27.28 -58.36
CA ARG A 3 45.08 26.84 -57.21
C ARG A 3 44.67 27.20 -55.76
N GLN A 4 44.86 26.42 -54.70
CA GLN A 4 45.41 25.06 -54.36
C GLN A 4 44.76 24.70 -52.97
N SER A 5 44.77 23.51 -52.36
CA SER A 5 45.85 22.59 -51.92
C SER A 5 45.19 21.35 -51.24
N LEU A 6 45.62 20.09 -51.48
CA LEU A 6 46.44 19.22 -50.58
C LEU A 6 45.99 19.12 -49.09
N GLY A 7 45.83 17.93 -48.48
CA GLY A 7 46.00 16.55 -48.99
C GLY A 7 45.72 15.41 -47.97
N ASP A 8 45.92 14.16 -48.43
CA ASP A 8 45.88 12.84 -47.70
C ASP A 8 47.20 12.66 -46.84
N PRO A 9 47.48 11.57 -46.05
CA PRO A 9 46.82 10.25 -45.97
C PRO A 9 46.68 9.54 -44.59
N GLY A 10 45.84 8.49 -44.53
CA GLY A 10 45.73 7.54 -43.39
C GLY A 10 45.54 6.07 -43.84
N ARG A 11 46.45 5.16 -43.47
CA ARG A 11 46.57 3.81 -44.08
C ARG A 11 46.01 2.64 -43.24
N GLY A 12 45.27 1.75 -43.92
CA GLY A 12 45.19 0.31 -43.61
C GLY A 12 44.11 -0.12 -42.60
N ARG A 13 43.68 -1.39 -42.56
CA ARG A 13 44.15 -2.60 -43.31
C ARG A 13 42.98 -3.41 -43.88
N ARG A 14 43.21 -4.09 -45.01
CA ARG A 14 42.43 -5.28 -45.42
C ARG A 14 42.99 -6.52 -44.73
N VAL A 15 42.15 -7.44 -44.24
CA VAL A 15 42.43 -8.90 -44.17
C VAL A 15 41.10 -9.67 -44.37
N HIS A 16 41.18 -10.88 -44.92
CA HIS A 16 40.18 -11.91 -45.25
C HIS A 16 38.89 -11.97 -44.39
N ALA A 17 37.69 -12.31 -44.88
CA ALA A 17 37.20 -13.03 -46.07
C ALA A 17 37.41 -14.57 -46.14
N ARG A 18 36.40 -15.36 -45.72
CA ARG A 18 36.06 -16.68 -46.30
C ARG A 18 34.61 -17.10 -45.96
N ARG A 19 34.05 -18.02 -46.76
CA ARG A 19 32.66 -18.55 -46.72
C ARG A 19 32.66 -20.04 -46.23
N PRO A 20 31.69 -20.94 -46.55
CA PRO A 20 30.49 -21.20 -45.73
C PRO A 20 30.20 -22.70 -45.44
N GLY A 21 29.19 -22.99 -44.59
CA GLY A 21 28.65 -24.35 -44.35
C GLY A 21 29.60 -25.25 -43.52
N THR A 22 29.29 -26.48 -43.11
CA THR A 22 28.07 -27.34 -43.12
C THR A 22 28.15 -28.29 -41.89
N ALA A 23 27.29 -29.27 -41.53
CA ALA A 23 26.11 -29.89 -42.16
C ALA A 23 25.19 -30.57 -41.11
N ARG A 24 23.91 -30.81 -41.50
CA ARG A 24 23.07 -32.01 -41.22
C ARG A 24 23.26 -32.82 -39.91
N ARG A 25 22.18 -32.87 -39.11
CA ARG A 25 21.53 -34.07 -38.47
C ARG A 25 20.26 -33.55 -37.76
N GLY A 26 19.05 -34.10 -37.86
CA GLY A 26 18.51 -35.18 -38.71
C GLY A 26 17.68 -36.19 -37.90
N VAL A 27 16.55 -36.69 -38.46
CA VAL A 27 15.69 -37.80 -37.93
C VAL A 27 14.84 -37.37 -36.71
N LYS A 28 13.50 -37.58 -36.64
CA LYS A 28 12.50 -38.26 -37.51
C LYS A 28 11.08 -37.67 -37.30
N ASP A 29 10.22 -37.77 -38.29
CA ASP A 29 8.76 -37.68 -38.14
C ASP A 29 8.16 -38.89 -37.38
N ILE A 30 6.93 -38.74 -36.87
CA ILE A 30 5.76 -39.49 -37.36
C ILE A 30 4.45 -38.85 -36.86
N ARG A 31 3.47 -38.72 -37.76
CA ARG A 31 2.09 -38.28 -37.46
C ARG A 31 1.13 -39.48 -37.38
N ALA A 32 -0.03 -39.22 -36.77
CA ALA A 32 -1.30 -39.93 -36.89
C ALA A 32 -1.46 -41.27 -36.15
N GLY A 33 -2.60 -41.40 -35.44
CA GLY A 33 -2.97 -42.58 -34.64
C GLY A 33 -4.46 -42.63 -34.28
N CYS A 34 -5.35 -42.06 -35.09
CA CYS A 34 -6.78 -42.04 -34.81
C CYS A 34 -7.46 -43.38 -35.20
N ARG A 35 -8.09 -44.09 -34.25
CA ARG A 35 -9.10 -45.13 -34.53
C ARG A 35 -10.21 -45.19 -33.46
N PRO A 36 -11.45 -45.55 -33.84
CA PRO A 36 -12.61 -45.58 -32.95
C PRO A 36 -12.91 -47.00 -32.41
N ARG A 37 -13.85 -47.10 -31.44
CA ARG A 37 -14.64 -48.30 -31.19
C ARG A 37 -16.12 -48.06 -31.57
N ARG A 38 -16.82 -49.11 -32.01
CA ARG A 38 -18.21 -49.04 -32.55
C ARG A 38 -19.16 -50.01 -31.84
N ARG A 39 -20.34 -49.49 -31.48
CA ARG A 39 -21.68 -50.11 -31.60
C ARG A 39 -21.92 -51.53 -31.04
N GLY A 40 -22.69 -51.61 -29.96
CA GLY A 40 -23.81 -52.56 -29.87
C GLY A 40 -25.04 -52.05 -30.64
N ARG A 41 -26.07 -52.89 -30.84
CA ARG A 41 -27.34 -52.55 -31.53
C ARG A 41 -28.57 -52.88 -30.64
N PRO A 42 -29.73 -52.21 -30.84
CA PRO A 42 -30.93 -52.39 -30.02
C PRO A 42 -31.88 -53.49 -30.56
N ARG A 43 -32.91 -53.82 -29.76
CA ARG A 43 -34.17 -54.48 -30.18
C ARG A 43 -35.39 -53.84 -29.48
N PRO A 44 -36.63 -54.05 -29.98
CA PRO A 44 -37.76 -53.14 -29.72
C PRO A 44 -38.95 -53.82 -28.99
N ASP A 45 -40.15 -53.25 -29.18
CA ASP A 45 -41.50 -53.63 -28.71
C ASP A 45 -41.83 -53.29 -27.24
N GLN A 46 -43.04 -52.80 -26.89
CA GLN A 46 -44.26 -52.51 -27.67
C GLN A 46 -44.99 -51.24 -27.16
N ARG A 47 -45.97 -50.73 -27.94
CA ARG A 47 -46.90 -49.62 -27.58
C ARG A 47 -48.24 -50.22 -27.03
N PRO A 48 -49.40 -49.52 -26.82
CA PRO A 48 -49.72 -48.08 -26.96
C PRO A 48 -50.72 -47.46 -25.93
N HIS A 49 -50.98 -46.15 -26.11
CA HIS A 49 -52.20 -45.41 -25.68
C HIS A 49 -52.38 -45.15 -24.16
N GLN A 50 -53.15 -44.14 -23.70
CA GLN A 50 -54.19 -43.34 -24.37
C GLN A 50 -53.96 -41.81 -24.35
N ARG A 51 -54.71 -41.11 -25.22
CA ARG A 51 -54.91 -39.64 -25.16
C ARG A 51 -56.11 -39.31 -24.27
N ARG A 52 -56.12 -38.13 -23.63
CA ARG A 52 -57.26 -37.19 -23.64
C ARG A 52 -56.83 -35.80 -23.17
N THR A 53 -57.53 -34.78 -23.66
CA THR A 53 -57.29 -33.34 -23.41
C THR A 53 -58.59 -32.71 -22.84
N PRO A 54 -58.87 -31.38 -22.87
CA PRO A 54 -58.85 -30.61 -21.63
C PRO A 54 -60.18 -29.87 -21.28
N ALA A 55 -60.44 -29.69 -19.98
CA ALA A 55 -61.48 -28.80 -19.44
C ALA A 55 -61.27 -28.59 -17.92
N GLN A 56 -61.78 -27.55 -17.24
CA GLN A 56 -62.23 -26.18 -17.61
C GLN A 56 -62.24 -25.30 -16.31
N ARG A 57 -62.51 -24.00 -16.48
CA ARG A 57 -63.02 -22.97 -15.51
C ARG A 57 -63.61 -23.54 -14.18
N GLY A 58 -63.43 -22.93 -13.00
CA GLY A 58 -62.85 -21.64 -12.58
C GLY A 58 -63.38 -21.25 -11.17
N ILE A 59 -63.52 -19.95 -10.87
CA ILE A 59 -64.35 -19.34 -9.78
C ILE A 59 -63.78 -19.38 -8.33
N CYS A 60 -63.48 -18.18 -7.80
CA CYS A 60 -63.59 -17.80 -6.36
C CYS A 60 -64.96 -17.09 -6.15
N PRO A 61 -65.49 -16.78 -4.93
CA PRO A 61 -64.85 -16.60 -3.59
C PRO A 61 -65.77 -17.20 -2.45
N PRO A 62 -66.12 -16.58 -1.29
CA PRO A 62 -65.47 -15.60 -0.37
C PRO A 62 -65.52 -15.94 1.16
N THR A 63 -64.82 -15.14 1.99
CA THR A 63 -65.11 -14.84 3.45
C THR A 63 -64.96 -15.97 4.50
N ARG A 64 -64.87 -15.74 5.84
CA ARG A 64 -65.15 -14.54 6.70
C ARG A 64 -64.41 -14.60 8.08
N GLN A 65 -63.99 -13.43 8.62
CA GLN A 65 -63.82 -13.07 10.07
C GLN A 65 -62.93 -13.96 11.00
N THR A 66 -62.35 -13.52 12.13
CA THR A 66 -62.40 -12.29 12.98
C THR A 66 -61.00 -11.60 13.06
N ALA A 67 -60.77 -10.32 13.39
CA ALA A 67 -61.26 -9.42 14.46
C ALA A 67 -60.76 -9.82 15.89
N LEU A 68 -60.26 -8.94 16.77
CA LEU A 68 -60.13 -7.46 16.75
C LEU A 68 -58.92 -6.97 17.60
N ARG A 69 -58.62 -5.65 17.55
CA ARG A 69 -57.55 -4.93 18.29
C ARG A 69 -58.07 -4.40 19.65
N PRO A 70 -57.20 -3.94 20.59
CA PRO A 70 -56.99 -2.48 20.68
C PRO A 70 -55.57 -2.03 21.14
N HIS A 71 -55.42 -0.72 21.35
CA HIS A 71 -54.16 0.02 21.51
C HIS A 71 -53.73 0.26 22.98
N ARG A 72 -52.45 0.60 23.18
CA ARG A 72 -52.03 1.70 24.07
C ARG A 72 -50.90 2.50 23.43
N THR A 73 -50.71 3.75 23.88
CA THR A 73 -49.82 4.75 23.24
C THR A 73 -49.02 5.52 24.28
N ARG A 74 -47.78 5.88 23.94
CA ARG A 74 -46.94 6.96 24.51
C ARG A 74 -46.82 7.04 26.04
N GLU A 75 -45.66 6.65 26.55
CA GLU A 75 -44.59 7.55 27.07
C GLU A 75 -43.27 6.97 26.49
N GLY A 76 -42.11 7.62 26.33
CA GLY A 76 -41.41 8.64 27.11
C GLY A 76 -39.98 8.09 27.35
N PRO A 77 -38.90 8.64 26.78
CA PRO A 77 -37.57 8.03 26.88
C PRO A 77 -36.93 8.23 28.27
N SER A 78 -36.28 7.19 28.80
CA SER A 78 -35.51 7.26 30.06
C SER A 78 -34.23 8.10 29.92
N PRO A 79 -33.71 8.66 31.03
CA PRO A 79 -32.73 9.74 31.01
C PRO A 79 -31.29 9.30 30.70
N ILE A 80 -30.48 10.28 30.29
CA ILE A 80 -29.04 10.12 30.02
C ILE A 80 -28.26 10.67 31.23
N ASP A 81 -27.76 9.79 32.09
CA ASP A 81 -26.81 10.19 33.15
C ASP A 81 -25.42 10.46 32.59
N ARG A 82 -25.17 11.75 32.30
CA ARG A 82 -23.84 12.24 31.92
C ARG A 82 -22.98 12.44 33.17
N HIS A 83 -22.23 11.43 33.57
CA HIS A 83 -21.12 11.62 34.51
C HIS A 83 -19.92 12.28 33.81
N PRO A 84 -19.50 13.52 34.18
CA PRO A 84 -18.22 14.06 33.73
C PRO A 84 -17.08 13.41 34.52
N PHE A 85 -16.16 12.73 33.83
CA PHE A 85 -15.01 12.09 34.48
C PHE A 85 -14.04 13.16 35.01
N ARG A 86 -14.07 13.41 36.32
CA ARG A 86 -13.40 14.54 36.96
C ARG A 86 -11.96 14.20 37.33
N GLY A 87 -11.03 14.36 36.38
CA GLY A 87 -9.59 14.24 36.65
C GLY A 87 -9.10 15.24 37.72
N PRO A 88 -8.10 14.87 38.54
CA PRO A 88 -7.59 15.73 39.61
C PRO A 88 -6.85 16.95 39.05
N GLN A 89 -7.21 18.14 39.53
CA GLN A 89 -6.56 19.40 39.14
C GLN A 89 -5.36 19.70 40.05
N SER A 90 -4.19 19.95 39.47
CA SER A 90 -3.01 20.43 40.19
C SER A 90 -3.12 21.93 40.48
N PRO A 91 -2.97 22.39 41.75
CA PRO A 91 -2.90 23.81 42.05
C PRO A 91 -1.47 24.34 41.91
N GLY A 92 -1.27 25.45 41.17
CA GLY A 92 0.06 26.09 41.13
C GLY A 92 0.23 27.22 40.11
N LYS A 93 0.20 28.47 40.63
CA LYS A 93 0.58 29.76 40.01
C LYS A 93 -0.55 30.62 39.43
N GLY A 94 -1.16 31.43 40.31
CA GLY A 94 -1.61 32.79 39.94
C GLY A 94 -0.50 33.79 40.29
N LEU A 95 -0.29 34.82 39.46
CA LEU A 95 0.84 35.75 39.61
C LEU A 95 0.38 37.21 39.44
N GLU A 96 0.14 37.88 40.56
CA GLU A 96 -0.14 39.33 40.72
C GLU A 96 0.07 39.67 42.21
N SER A 97 0.47 40.87 42.64
CA SER A 97 1.17 42.01 42.02
C SER A 97 1.63 42.96 43.16
N ARG A 98 2.70 43.78 42.99
CA ARG A 98 2.87 45.14 43.60
C ARG A 98 4.26 45.79 43.43
N LEU A 99 4.23 47.04 42.92
CA LEU A 99 4.87 48.28 43.43
C LEU A 99 6.35 48.30 43.92
N GLU A 100 7.22 48.81 43.04
CA GLU A 100 7.98 50.09 43.15
C GLU A 100 8.82 50.51 44.39
N SER A 101 9.92 51.24 44.07
CA SER A 101 10.84 52.01 44.94
C SER A 101 11.80 51.17 45.81
N SER A 102 13.00 51.63 46.21
CA SER A 102 13.68 52.94 46.09
C SER A 102 15.24 52.80 45.97
N ASN A 103 16.00 53.91 45.93
CA ASN A 103 17.43 54.02 45.53
C ASN A 103 18.14 55.11 46.41
N PRO A 104 19.49 55.31 46.48
CA PRO A 104 20.62 54.53 45.95
C PRO A 104 21.47 53.84 47.05
N PRO A 105 22.66 54.28 47.60
CA PRO A 105 23.44 55.53 47.46
C PRO A 105 24.81 55.36 46.71
N ARG A 106 25.97 55.60 47.35
CA ARG A 106 27.33 55.70 46.75
C ARG A 106 28.47 55.49 47.77
N ALA A 107 29.59 54.90 47.34
CA ALA A 107 31.00 55.35 47.56
C ALA A 107 32.01 54.28 47.08
N ALA A 108 33.30 54.53 46.83
CA ALA A 108 33.99 55.64 46.16
C ALA A 108 35.47 55.22 45.90
N GLY A 109 36.04 55.48 44.73
CA GLY A 109 37.46 55.15 44.44
C GLY A 109 37.95 55.63 43.07
N ARG A 110 39.17 56.20 43.03
CA ARG A 110 39.93 56.59 41.83
C ARG A 110 41.25 55.76 41.83
N THR A 111 42.02 55.55 40.76
CA THR A 111 42.63 56.55 39.87
C THR A 111 43.22 55.91 38.59
N ASN A 112 43.44 56.76 37.58
CA ASN A 112 44.42 56.75 36.48
C ASN A 112 44.85 55.47 35.73
N ALA A 113 44.83 55.62 34.41
CA ALA A 113 45.40 54.72 33.40
C ALA A 113 46.95 54.72 33.35
N GLN A 114 47.49 53.69 32.69
CA GLN A 114 48.57 53.82 31.71
C GLN A 114 48.55 52.64 30.70
N HIS A 115 49.12 52.84 29.52
CA HIS A 115 49.25 51.80 28.49
C HIS A 115 50.49 50.92 28.73
N ALA A 116 50.33 49.60 28.62
CA ALA A 116 51.40 48.66 28.32
C ALA A 116 50.84 47.53 27.44
N THR A 117 51.55 47.15 26.38
CA THR A 117 51.14 46.10 25.44
C THR A 117 51.88 44.80 25.71
N GLU A 118 51.28 43.90 26.50
CA GLU A 118 51.77 42.55 26.70
C GLU A 118 50.65 41.55 26.38
N GLY A 119 50.91 40.61 25.47
CA GLY A 119 49.93 39.61 25.03
C GLY A 119 49.93 38.39 25.95
N PRO A 120 48.78 37.99 26.54
CA PRO A 120 48.73 36.84 27.42
C PRO A 120 48.80 35.53 26.63
N THR A 121 49.87 34.76 26.84
CA THR A 121 50.02 33.39 26.36
C THR A 121 48.92 32.50 26.93
N MET A 122 48.10 31.88 26.08
CA MET A 122 47.05 30.97 26.53
C MET A 122 47.62 29.61 26.96
N PRO A 123 47.11 29.01 28.06
CA PRO A 123 47.53 27.68 28.52
C PRO A 123 46.86 26.55 27.73
N ASP A 124 47.17 25.32 28.15
CA ASP A 124 46.99 24.06 27.42
C ASP A 124 45.54 23.70 27.00
N SER A 125 45.50 22.82 26.01
CA SER A 125 44.41 22.12 25.35
C SER A 125 43.15 21.83 26.19
N LYS A 126 42.01 22.06 25.54
CA LYS A 126 40.78 21.30 25.75
C LYS A 126 40.25 20.81 24.41
N GLN A 127 40.32 19.50 24.18
CA GLN A 127 39.56 18.87 23.10
C GLN A 127 38.05 19.07 23.37
N PRO A 128 37.20 19.11 22.32
CA PRO A 128 35.76 19.02 22.52
C PRO A 128 35.43 17.71 23.28
N PRO A 129 34.31 17.66 24.04
CA PRO A 129 33.91 16.44 24.73
C PRO A 129 33.84 15.28 23.74
N GLN A 130 34.69 14.26 23.93
CA GLN A 130 34.63 13.08 23.08
C GLN A 130 33.28 12.41 23.31
N GLU A 131 32.53 12.22 22.23
CA GLU A 131 31.30 11.44 22.24
C GLU A 131 31.64 10.04 22.80
N PRO A 132 30.92 9.56 23.84
CA PRO A 132 31.34 8.38 24.58
C PRO A 132 31.41 7.19 23.62
N ALA A 133 32.59 6.58 23.55
CA ALA A 133 32.92 5.56 22.55
C ALA A 133 31.79 4.53 22.41
N PRO A 134 31.41 4.16 21.17
CA PRO A 134 30.23 3.33 20.93
C PRO A 134 30.35 2.05 21.74
N ARG A 135 29.40 1.86 22.68
CA ARG A 135 29.40 0.72 23.59
C ARG A 135 29.54 -0.55 22.76
N PRO A 136 30.45 -1.49 23.13
CA PRO A 136 30.68 -2.67 22.32
C PRO A 136 29.34 -3.38 22.08
N ARG A 137 29.06 -3.70 20.82
CA ARG A 137 27.87 -4.47 20.43
C ARG A 137 27.80 -5.69 21.34
N VAL A 138 26.75 -5.76 22.18
CA VAL A 138 26.48 -6.95 22.98
C VAL A 138 26.43 -8.13 22.03
N LEU A 139 27.19 -9.17 22.33
CA LEU A 139 27.60 -10.22 21.38
C LEU A 139 26.49 -10.61 20.40
N ALA A 140 26.78 -10.46 19.10
CA ALA A 140 25.86 -10.80 18.02
C ALA A 140 25.35 -12.23 18.21
N ASN A 141 24.06 -12.34 18.55
CA ASN A 141 23.45 -13.60 18.92
C ASN A 141 22.85 -14.20 17.65
N ALA A 142 23.63 -15.03 16.95
CA ALA A 142 23.25 -15.62 15.67
C ALA A 142 21.81 -16.19 15.65
N LYS A 143 21.34 -16.79 16.76
CA LYS A 143 19.95 -17.27 16.87
C LYS A 143 18.89 -16.14 16.77
N PHE A 144 19.12 -14.97 17.35
CA PHE A 144 18.22 -13.82 17.20
C PHE A 144 18.29 -13.26 15.77
N ASP A 145 19.49 -13.20 15.18
CA ASP A 145 19.67 -12.76 13.80
C ASP A 145 18.99 -13.73 12.80
N GLU A 146 19.03 -15.04 13.07
CA GLU A 146 18.33 -16.10 12.35
C GLU A 146 16.80 -16.01 12.49
N GLU A 147 16.28 -15.79 13.71
CA GLU A 147 14.84 -15.60 13.98
C GLU A 147 14.31 -14.32 13.30
N LEU A 148 15.04 -13.20 13.40
CA LEU A 148 14.68 -11.93 12.76
C LEU A 148 14.77 -12.01 11.22
N ALA A 149 15.75 -12.76 10.68
CA ALA A 149 15.80 -13.05 9.26
C ALA A 149 14.69 -14.02 8.82
N ALA A 150 14.24 -14.94 9.68
CA ALA A 150 13.08 -15.80 9.40
C ALA A 150 11.79 -14.98 9.37
N LEU A 151 11.61 -14.05 10.29
CA LEU A 151 10.51 -13.09 10.34
C LEU A 151 10.45 -12.24 9.04
N ARG A 152 11.56 -11.61 8.62
CA ARG A 152 11.60 -10.89 7.33
C ARG A 152 11.28 -11.79 6.13
N ARG A 153 11.65 -13.08 6.16
CA ARG A 153 11.26 -14.06 5.13
C ARG A 153 9.77 -14.43 5.15
N ARG A 154 9.05 -14.27 6.27
CA ARG A 154 7.59 -14.46 6.35
C ARG A 154 6.86 -13.27 5.72
N LEU A 155 7.15 -12.06 6.19
CA LEU A 155 6.64 -10.79 5.68
C LEU A 155 6.78 -10.67 4.14
N VAL A 156 7.93 -11.10 3.59
CA VAL A 156 8.15 -11.09 2.12
C VAL A 156 7.28 -12.10 1.37
N ARG A 157 6.88 -13.23 1.97
CA ARG A 157 5.96 -14.19 1.33
C ARG A 157 4.51 -13.73 1.43
N GLU A 158 4.11 -13.25 2.59
CA GLU A 158 2.80 -12.62 2.81
C GLU A 158 2.57 -11.46 1.83
N ALA A 159 3.56 -10.57 1.68
CA ALA A 159 3.55 -9.51 0.67
C ALA A 159 3.38 -10.04 -0.76
N SER A 160 4.04 -11.15 -1.12
CA SER A 160 3.83 -11.79 -2.43
C SER A 160 2.39 -12.27 -2.60
N LEU A 161 1.82 -12.94 -1.59
CA LEU A 161 0.44 -13.42 -1.62
C LEU A 161 -0.57 -12.28 -1.76
N ALA A 162 -0.40 -11.19 -1.00
CA ALA A 162 -1.26 -10.00 -1.10
C ALA A 162 -1.20 -9.34 -2.49
N ILE A 163 -0.03 -9.37 -3.15
CA ILE A 163 0.14 -8.88 -4.53
C ILE A 163 -0.51 -9.84 -5.54
N ASP A 164 -0.32 -11.15 -5.39
CA ASP A 164 -0.96 -12.16 -6.25
C ASP A 164 -2.49 -12.11 -6.14
N LEU A 165 -3.04 -11.85 -4.95
CA LEU A 165 -4.47 -11.59 -4.73
C LEU A 165 -4.93 -10.31 -5.44
N LEU A 166 -4.16 -9.22 -5.37
CA LEU A 166 -4.48 -7.97 -6.06
C LEU A 166 -4.50 -8.14 -7.58
N VAL A 167 -3.48 -8.76 -8.16
CA VAL A 167 -3.43 -9.07 -9.61
C VAL A 167 -4.63 -9.94 -10.00
N SER A 168 -4.87 -11.03 -9.27
CA SER A 168 -6.01 -11.92 -9.51
C SER A 168 -7.36 -11.19 -9.40
N SER A 169 -7.48 -10.20 -8.50
CA SER A 169 -8.70 -9.41 -8.33
C SER A 169 -8.97 -8.48 -9.52
N LEU A 170 -7.91 -7.99 -10.17
CA LEU A 170 -8.00 -7.14 -11.35
C LEU A 170 -8.27 -7.97 -12.61
N ASP A 171 -7.57 -9.07 -12.82
CA ASP A 171 -7.86 -10.01 -13.92
C ASP A 171 -9.31 -10.51 -13.85
N GLY A 172 -9.74 -10.97 -12.68
CA GLY A 172 -11.11 -11.42 -12.43
C GLY A 172 -12.16 -10.32 -12.53
N LEU A 173 -11.80 -9.05 -12.31
CA LEU A 173 -12.67 -7.90 -12.55
C LEU A 173 -12.79 -7.58 -14.05
N TRP A 174 -11.67 -7.64 -14.77
CA TRP A 174 -11.60 -7.23 -16.18
C TRP A 174 -12.37 -8.14 -17.12
N ASP A 175 -12.35 -9.45 -16.86
CA ASP A 175 -13.11 -10.47 -17.61
C ASP A 175 -14.47 -10.82 -16.95
N LEU A 176 -14.76 -10.27 -15.77
CA LEU A 176 -15.88 -10.66 -14.88
C LEU A 176 -15.89 -12.17 -14.53
N ASP A 177 -14.73 -12.74 -14.21
CA ASP A 177 -14.64 -14.11 -13.66
C ASP A 177 -15.11 -14.13 -12.19
N HIS A 178 -16.40 -14.42 -12.03
CA HIS A 178 -17.04 -14.59 -10.73
C HIS A 178 -16.53 -15.81 -9.94
N ASP A 179 -15.93 -16.82 -10.57
CA ASP A 179 -15.30 -17.95 -9.86
C ASP A 179 -13.90 -17.62 -9.37
N LEU A 180 -13.13 -16.80 -10.08
CA LEU A 180 -11.88 -16.22 -9.58
C LEU A 180 -12.17 -15.26 -8.41
N ALA A 181 -13.15 -14.37 -8.56
CA ALA A 181 -13.59 -13.47 -7.48
C ALA A 181 -14.11 -14.21 -6.23
N ARG A 182 -14.62 -15.45 -6.36
CA ARG A 182 -14.94 -16.33 -5.22
C ARG A 182 -13.71 -16.92 -4.53
N LYS A 183 -12.67 -17.31 -5.29
CA LYS A 183 -11.44 -17.92 -4.74
C LYS A 183 -10.61 -16.93 -3.95
N ILE A 184 -10.45 -15.70 -4.45
CA ILE A 184 -9.68 -14.63 -3.80
C ILE A 184 -10.15 -14.40 -2.36
N ARG A 185 -11.47 -14.38 -2.16
CA ARG A 185 -12.12 -14.23 -0.85
C ARG A 185 -11.92 -15.39 0.14
N ALA A 186 -11.36 -16.51 -0.30
CA ALA A 186 -11.01 -17.65 0.57
C ALA A 186 -9.50 -17.77 0.79
N ALA A 187 -8.69 -17.07 -0.01
CA ALA A 187 -7.25 -16.93 0.15
C ALA A 187 -6.87 -15.63 0.90
N GLU A 188 -7.79 -14.67 0.99
CA GLU A 188 -7.80 -13.58 1.98
C GLU A 188 -7.61 -14.14 3.41
N ASP A 189 -8.44 -15.13 3.79
CA ASP A 189 -8.37 -15.81 5.10
C ASP A 189 -6.97 -16.43 5.41
N GLU A 190 -6.15 -16.72 4.40
CA GLU A 190 -4.77 -17.23 4.58
C GLU A 190 -3.77 -16.11 4.91
N VAL A 191 -4.04 -14.87 4.48
CA VAL A 191 -3.21 -13.69 4.79
C VAL A 191 -3.48 -13.25 6.24
N ASP A 192 -4.74 -13.11 6.65
CA ASP A 192 -5.14 -12.78 8.03
C ASP A 192 -4.47 -13.68 9.09
N VAL A 193 -4.28 -14.97 8.75
CA VAL A 193 -3.64 -15.95 9.64
C VAL A 193 -2.12 -15.82 9.70
N GLU A 194 -1.45 -15.48 8.60
CA GLU A 194 0.00 -15.21 8.60
C GLU A 194 0.29 -13.82 9.24
N GLU A 195 -0.56 -12.81 9.05
CA GLU A 195 -0.49 -11.47 9.66
C GLU A 195 -0.38 -11.60 11.19
N VAL A 196 -1.40 -12.18 11.80
CA VAL A 196 -1.48 -12.36 13.26
C VAL A 196 -0.31 -13.21 13.76
N ALA A 197 0.11 -14.20 12.99
CA ALA A 197 1.23 -15.06 13.36
C ALA A 197 2.61 -14.38 13.15
N ILE A 198 2.73 -13.35 12.31
CA ILE A 198 3.90 -12.47 12.19
C ILE A 198 3.88 -11.44 13.34
N GLU A 199 2.73 -10.85 13.69
CA GLU A 199 2.61 -9.91 14.81
C GLU A 199 3.04 -10.57 16.13
N GLN A 200 2.52 -11.76 16.41
CA GLN A 200 2.90 -12.55 17.60
C GLN A 200 4.41 -12.84 17.65
N GLU A 201 5.04 -13.12 16.52
CA GLU A 201 6.49 -13.38 16.44
C GLU A 201 7.32 -12.09 16.60
N CYS A 202 6.86 -10.97 16.04
CA CYS A 202 7.43 -9.64 16.29
C CYS A 202 7.38 -9.31 17.79
N LEU A 203 6.22 -9.50 18.43
CA LEU A 203 6.02 -9.26 19.86
C LEU A 203 6.88 -10.20 20.71
N ARG A 204 6.99 -11.48 20.35
CA ARG A 204 7.92 -12.42 21.01
C ARG A 204 9.36 -11.90 20.95
N LEU A 205 9.84 -11.49 19.77
CA LEU A 205 11.19 -10.96 19.62
C LEU A 205 11.42 -9.63 20.35
N LEU A 206 10.40 -8.77 20.48
CA LEU A 206 10.44 -7.54 21.27
C LEU A 206 10.51 -7.78 22.79
N THR A 207 9.97 -8.90 23.30
CA THR A 207 10.10 -9.27 24.73
C THR A 207 11.47 -9.83 25.12
N LEU A 208 12.35 -10.09 24.15
CA LEU A 208 13.74 -10.47 24.42
C LEU A 208 14.57 -9.21 24.72
N GLU A 209 15.33 -9.22 25.82
CA GLU A 209 16.23 -8.13 26.28
C GLU A 209 17.49 -7.95 25.37
N ARG A 210 17.33 -8.09 24.05
CA ARG A 210 18.41 -8.20 23.07
C ARG A 210 18.26 -7.30 21.84
N ALA A 211 17.03 -6.90 21.48
CA ALA A 211 16.81 -6.01 20.34
C ALA A 211 17.21 -4.57 20.71
N PHE A 212 18.19 -3.97 20.01
CA PHE A 212 18.63 -2.60 20.26
C PHE A 212 18.89 -1.80 18.99
N GLY A 213 18.58 -0.51 19.01
CA GLY A 213 18.93 0.44 17.95
C GLY A 213 18.33 0.10 16.58
N HIS A 214 19.10 -0.52 15.71
CA HIS A 214 18.67 -0.94 14.37
C HIS A 214 17.68 -2.10 14.41
N ASP A 215 17.85 -3.04 15.34
CA ASP A 215 17.05 -4.27 15.37
C ASP A 215 15.63 -3.98 15.87
N MET A 216 15.51 -3.00 16.77
CA MET A 216 14.24 -2.36 17.14
C MET A 216 13.57 -1.65 15.95
N ARG A 217 14.33 -1.04 15.02
CA ARG A 217 13.75 -0.50 13.77
C ARG A 217 13.31 -1.60 12.82
N GLN A 218 14.01 -2.74 12.76
CA GLN A 218 13.56 -3.89 11.97
C GLN A 218 12.26 -4.51 12.51
N LEU A 219 12.13 -4.67 13.83
CA LEU A 219 10.89 -5.18 14.44
C LEU A 219 9.73 -4.20 14.28
N ALA A 220 9.96 -2.89 14.49
CA ALA A 220 8.94 -1.86 14.26
C ALA A 220 8.56 -1.73 12.78
N PHE A 221 9.52 -1.90 11.85
CA PHE A 221 9.26 -1.97 10.41
C PHE A 221 8.39 -3.19 10.08
N CYS A 222 8.71 -4.37 10.60
CA CYS A 222 7.94 -5.59 10.33
C CYS A 222 6.48 -5.39 10.78
N LEU A 223 6.22 -5.04 12.04
CA LEU A 223 4.87 -4.77 12.55
C LEU A 223 4.08 -3.78 11.70
N LYS A 224 4.71 -2.66 11.32
CA LYS A 224 4.08 -1.62 10.51
C LYS A 224 3.74 -2.06 9.10
N VAL A 225 4.63 -2.82 8.47
CA VAL A 225 4.48 -3.26 7.08
C VAL A 225 3.56 -4.48 6.97
N ASN A 226 3.48 -5.32 8.01
CA ASN A 226 2.50 -6.41 8.17
C ASN A 226 1.06 -5.88 8.00
N GLN A 227 0.69 -4.89 8.83
CA GLN A 227 -0.60 -4.23 8.76
C GLN A 227 -0.84 -3.50 7.44
N ASP A 228 0.19 -2.86 6.86
CA ASP A 228 0.03 -2.22 5.55
C ASP A 228 0.00 -3.24 4.38
N ILE A 229 0.39 -4.51 4.57
CA ILE A 229 0.26 -5.63 3.61
C ILE A 229 -1.12 -6.28 3.68
N GLU A 230 -1.61 -6.63 4.88
CA GLU A 230 -2.97 -7.19 5.09
C GLU A 230 -4.02 -6.30 4.43
N ARG A 231 -3.91 -4.98 4.64
CA ARG A 231 -4.80 -4.00 4.00
C ARG A 231 -4.75 -4.01 2.46
N VAL A 232 -3.65 -4.43 1.82
CA VAL A 232 -3.64 -4.64 0.36
C VAL A 232 -4.47 -5.86 -0.03
N ALA A 233 -4.42 -6.94 0.77
CA ALA A 233 -5.26 -8.11 0.56
C ALA A 233 -6.76 -7.82 0.82
N ASP A 234 -7.12 -7.05 1.85
CA ASP A 234 -8.51 -6.61 2.07
C ASP A 234 -9.01 -5.68 0.95
N HIS A 235 -8.15 -4.79 0.40
CA HIS A 235 -8.50 -4.00 -0.79
C HIS A 235 -8.67 -4.87 -2.04
N ALA A 236 -7.81 -5.87 -2.29
CA ALA A 236 -7.96 -6.84 -3.37
C ALA A 236 -9.26 -7.66 -3.22
N SER A 237 -9.54 -8.14 -2.01
CA SER A 237 -10.79 -8.80 -1.71
C SER A 237 -11.99 -7.87 -1.85
N SER A 238 -11.86 -6.58 -1.50
CA SER A 238 -12.88 -5.55 -1.75
C SER A 238 -13.18 -5.34 -3.24
N ILE A 239 -12.17 -5.43 -4.11
CA ILE A 239 -12.34 -5.44 -5.57
C ILE A 239 -13.09 -6.71 -6.01
N ALA A 240 -12.73 -7.90 -5.51
CA ALA A 240 -13.46 -9.14 -5.79
C ALA A 240 -14.92 -9.12 -5.26
N LYS A 241 -15.14 -8.55 -4.06
CA LYS A 241 -16.44 -8.24 -3.44
C LYS A 241 -17.24 -7.19 -4.25
N ILE A 242 -16.65 -6.52 -5.25
CA ILE A 242 -17.33 -5.64 -6.23
C ILE A 242 -17.57 -6.35 -7.56
N CYS A 243 -16.61 -7.11 -8.10
CA CYS A 243 -16.78 -7.90 -9.33
C CYS A 243 -18.05 -8.76 -9.26
N LEU A 244 -18.27 -9.47 -8.14
CA LEU A 244 -19.47 -10.29 -7.87
C LEU A 244 -20.82 -9.53 -7.86
N LYS A 245 -20.84 -8.21 -8.05
CA LYS A 245 -22.04 -7.34 -8.14
C LYS A 245 -22.25 -6.75 -9.54
N LEU A 246 -21.33 -6.99 -10.46
CA LEU A 246 -21.46 -6.60 -11.85
C LEU A 246 -22.12 -7.75 -12.63
N GLU A 247 -22.87 -7.41 -13.66
CA GLU A 247 -23.54 -8.38 -14.53
C GLU A 247 -22.89 -8.34 -15.92
N HIS A 248 -22.96 -9.45 -16.67
CA HIS A 248 -22.46 -9.49 -18.04
C HIS A 248 -23.41 -8.76 -19.02
N PRO A 249 -22.91 -8.16 -20.11
CA PRO A 249 -21.51 -8.09 -20.54
C PRO A 249 -20.68 -7.13 -19.67
N ALA A 250 -19.35 -7.34 -19.66
CA ALA A 250 -18.45 -6.43 -18.95
C ALA A 250 -18.64 -4.97 -19.44
N PRO A 251 -18.79 -4.00 -18.53
CA PRO A 251 -19.06 -2.61 -18.91
C PRO A 251 -17.83 -1.96 -19.54
N SER A 252 -18.03 -0.86 -20.28
CA SER A 252 -16.92 -0.06 -20.79
C SER A 252 -16.14 0.55 -19.64
N TRP A 253 -14.90 0.08 -19.42
CA TRP A 253 -14.06 0.56 -18.33
C TRP A 253 -13.48 1.95 -18.63
N PRO A 254 -13.42 2.87 -17.64
CA PRO A 254 -12.68 4.12 -17.76
C PRO A 254 -11.20 3.89 -18.04
N THR A 255 -10.61 4.77 -18.85
CA THR A 255 -9.21 4.70 -19.30
C THR A 255 -8.26 4.84 -18.12
N ALA A 256 -8.48 5.84 -17.26
CA ALA A 256 -7.68 6.05 -16.06
C ALA A 256 -7.82 4.91 -15.05
N LEU A 257 -8.99 4.26 -14.96
CA LEU A 257 -9.20 3.11 -14.08
C LEU A 257 -8.42 1.87 -14.54
N ARG A 258 -8.36 1.63 -15.87
CA ARG A 258 -7.48 0.61 -16.45
C ARG A 258 -6.01 0.94 -16.18
N GLU A 259 -5.60 2.18 -16.40
CA GLU A 259 -4.22 2.62 -16.16
C GLU A 259 -3.80 2.52 -14.68
N MET A 260 -4.71 2.74 -13.72
CA MET A 260 -4.46 2.45 -12.29
C MET A 260 -4.21 0.95 -12.06
N GLY A 261 -5.06 0.09 -12.63
CA GLY A 261 -4.94 -1.36 -12.53
C GLY A 261 -3.65 -1.92 -13.15
N ASP A 262 -3.15 -1.30 -14.22
CA ASP A 262 -1.87 -1.68 -14.83
C ASP A 262 -0.66 -1.18 -14.01
N ARG A 263 -0.75 0.02 -13.42
CA ARG A 263 0.36 0.67 -12.71
C ARG A 263 0.59 0.16 -11.29
N ILE A 264 -0.49 -0.12 -10.55
CA ILE A 264 -0.39 -0.40 -9.11
C ILE A 264 0.31 -1.72 -8.82
N PRO A 265 -0.03 -2.87 -9.44
CA PRO A 265 0.69 -4.13 -9.22
C PRO A 265 2.19 -4.02 -9.53
N VAL A 266 2.55 -3.29 -10.60
CA VAL A 266 3.95 -3.01 -10.96
C VAL A 266 4.66 -2.19 -9.89
N ALA A 267 3.97 -1.23 -9.25
CA ALA A 267 4.50 -0.50 -8.12
C ALA A 267 4.61 -1.38 -6.85
N CYS A 268 3.67 -2.30 -6.61
CA CYS A 268 3.74 -3.28 -5.52
C CYS A 268 4.96 -4.21 -5.69
N GLU A 269 5.20 -4.74 -6.89
CA GLU A 269 6.39 -5.54 -7.19
C GLU A 269 7.70 -4.77 -6.94
N GLN A 270 7.76 -3.51 -7.38
CA GLN A 270 8.93 -2.66 -7.16
C GLN A 270 9.16 -2.40 -5.67
N LEU A 271 8.08 -2.18 -4.91
CA LEU A 271 8.13 -2.01 -3.46
C LEU A 271 8.64 -3.28 -2.76
N LEU A 272 8.12 -4.46 -3.12
CA LEU A 272 8.56 -5.72 -2.52
C LEU A 272 10.06 -5.97 -2.78
N ARG A 273 10.55 -5.64 -3.99
CA ARG A 273 11.99 -5.67 -4.30
C ARG A 273 12.77 -4.66 -3.45
N ALA A 274 12.22 -3.49 -3.14
CA ALA A 274 12.84 -2.52 -2.24
C ALA A 274 12.85 -2.99 -0.77
N VAL A 275 11.80 -3.67 -0.29
CA VAL A 275 11.73 -4.29 1.06
C VAL A 275 12.77 -5.41 1.24
N VAL A 276 12.99 -6.21 0.18
CA VAL A 276 14.00 -7.28 0.18
C VAL A 276 15.43 -6.72 0.18
N ASN A 277 15.70 -5.71 -0.63
CA ASN A 277 17.06 -5.17 -0.83
C ASN A 277 17.40 -3.95 0.05
N SER A 278 16.47 -3.46 0.89
CA SER A 278 16.58 -2.20 1.62
C SER A 278 16.88 -0.98 0.71
N ASP A 279 16.27 -0.94 -0.48
CA ASP A 279 16.55 0.09 -1.49
C ASP A 279 15.79 1.41 -1.22
N ILE A 280 16.53 2.35 -0.63
CA ILE A 280 16.07 3.71 -0.32
C ILE A 280 15.70 4.52 -1.57
N GLU A 281 16.39 4.32 -2.70
CA GLU A 281 16.14 5.11 -3.92
C GLU A 281 14.90 4.60 -4.65
N SER A 282 14.70 3.27 -4.75
CA SER A 282 13.44 2.69 -5.22
C SER A 282 12.26 3.14 -4.36
N ALA A 283 12.40 3.14 -3.03
CA ALA A 283 11.37 3.64 -2.12
C ALA A 283 11.03 5.13 -2.38
N ARG A 284 12.03 5.99 -2.63
CA ARG A 284 11.80 7.40 -3.01
C ARG A 284 11.08 7.55 -4.35
N LEU A 285 11.38 6.69 -5.33
CA LEU A 285 10.72 6.70 -6.64
C LEU A 285 9.25 6.29 -6.54
N ILE A 286 8.93 5.24 -5.77
CA ILE A 286 7.55 4.79 -5.52
C ILE A 286 6.74 5.91 -4.84
N ARG A 287 7.30 6.52 -3.78
CA ARG A 287 6.72 7.68 -3.08
C ARG A 287 6.62 8.96 -3.96
N ALA A 288 7.32 9.02 -5.09
CA ALA A 288 7.14 10.08 -6.08
C ALA A 288 6.07 9.73 -7.13
N GLY A 289 5.93 8.44 -7.45
CA GLY A 289 4.92 7.90 -8.37
C GLY A 289 3.49 7.96 -7.83
N ASP A 290 3.32 7.92 -6.50
CA ASP A 290 2.10 8.22 -5.73
C ASP A 290 1.19 9.30 -6.39
N LYS A 291 1.75 10.48 -6.66
CA LYS A 291 1.08 11.60 -7.35
C LYS A 291 0.41 11.25 -8.69
N THR A 292 0.88 10.20 -9.36
CA THR A 292 0.31 9.74 -10.64
C THR A 292 -0.96 8.93 -10.40
N ILE A 293 -0.98 8.08 -9.37
CA ILE A 293 -2.19 7.36 -8.94
C ILE A 293 -3.22 8.36 -8.43
N ASP A 294 -2.78 9.30 -7.60
CA ASP A 294 -3.57 10.43 -7.08
C ASP A 294 -4.20 11.27 -8.22
N GLN A 295 -3.52 11.45 -9.36
CA GLN A 295 -4.10 12.11 -10.55
C GLN A 295 -5.02 11.20 -11.36
N LEU A 296 -4.74 9.89 -11.42
CA LEU A 296 -5.57 8.93 -12.15
C LEU A 296 -6.92 8.68 -11.44
N ASP A 297 -6.99 8.67 -10.11
CA ASP A 297 -8.28 8.60 -9.39
C ASP A 297 -9.18 9.79 -9.72
N LYS A 298 -8.61 11.00 -9.78
CA LYS A 298 -9.30 12.23 -10.21
C LYS A 298 -9.80 12.11 -11.66
N ASN A 299 -8.96 11.59 -12.57
CA ASN A 299 -9.35 11.37 -13.97
C ASN A 299 -10.46 10.32 -14.08
N ALA A 300 -10.35 9.20 -13.37
CA ALA A 300 -11.35 8.14 -13.33
C ALA A 300 -12.69 8.64 -12.80
N PHE A 301 -12.70 9.45 -11.73
CA PHE A 301 -13.90 10.14 -11.24
C PHE A 301 -14.56 11.01 -12.32
N HIS A 302 -13.78 11.75 -13.11
CA HIS A 302 -14.31 12.55 -14.22
C HIS A 302 -14.88 11.69 -15.34
N GLU A 303 -14.16 10.66 -15.83
CA GLU A 303 -14.63 9.73 -16.86
C GLU A 303 -15.93 9.02 -16.44
N ILE A 304 -15.97 8.48 -15.20
CA ILE A 304 -17.13 7.81 -14.63
C ILE A 304 -18.32 8.76 -14.52
N ARG A 305 -18.09 10.00 -14.06
CA ARG A 305 -19.15 11.01 -13.97
C ARG A 305 -19.75 11.29 -15.35
N GLU A 306 -18.93 11.47 -16.38
CA GLU A 306 -19.44 11.68 -17.74
C GLU A 306 -20.23 10.46 -18.26
N MET A 307 -19.83 9.24 -17.93
CA MET A 307 -20.60 8.03 -18.27
C MET A 307 -21.98 8.02 -17.61
N ILE A 308 -22.07 8.39 -16.33
CA ILE A 308 -23.34 8.50 -15.60
C ILE A 308 -24.22 9.63 -16.16
N GLU A 309 -23.63 10.76 -16.55
CA GLU A 309 -24.36 11.89 -17.16
C GLU A 309 -24.87 11.56 -18.58
N ARG A 310 -24.16 10.69 -19.33
CA ARG A 310 -24.60 10.16 -20.63
C ARG A 310 -25.69 9.10 -20.49
N GLU A 311 -25.57 8.19 -19.53
CA GLU A 311 -26.48 7.05 -19.34
C GLU A 311 -26.94 6.90 -17.87
N PRO A 312 -27.90 7.71 -17.39
CA PRO A 312 -28.30 7.75 -15.97
C PRO A 312 -28.83 6.43 -15.39
N TYR A 313 -29.31 5.50 -16.21
CA TYR A 313 -29.70 4.16 -15.78
C TYR A 313 -28.50 3.34 -15.25
N ASN A 314 -27.31 3.58 -15.80
CA ASN A 314 -26.07 2.89 -15.45
C ASN A 314 -25.35 3.50 -14.23
N ALA A 315 -25.99 4.44 -13.51
CA ALA A 315 -25.44 5.09 -12.31
C ALA A 315 -24.96 4.09 -11.25
N GLY A 316 -25.65 2.96 -11.06
CA GLY A 316 -25.23 1.91 -10.13
C GLY A 316 -23.88 1.29 -10.50
N VAL A 317 -23.66 1.00 -11.80
CA VAL A 317 -22.39 0.45 -12.31
C VAL A 317 -21.27 1.49 -12.19
N GLY A 318 -21.54 2.75 -12.53
CA GLY A 318 -20.58 3.84 -12.37
C GLY A 318 -20.13 4.03 -10.91
N MET A 319 -21.04 3.91 -9.94
CA MET A 319 -20.68 3.95 -8.51
C MET A 319 -19.83 2.75 -8.06
N LEU A 320 -20.01 1.57 -8.68
CA LEU A 320 -19.13 0.41 -8.44
C LEU A 320 -17.74 0.62 -9.06
N MET A 321 -17.65 1.17 -10.29
CA MET A 321 -16.38 1.57 -10.91
C MET A 321 -15.61 2.59 -10.06
N TYR A 322 -16.29 3.61 -9.55
CA TYR A 322 -15.65 4.62 -8.71
C TYR A 322 -15.18 4.02 -7.39
N ARG A 323 -15.93 3.06 -6.82
CA ARG A 323 -15.43 2.33 -5.65
C ARG A 323 -14.13 1.57 -5.96
N ILE A 324 -14.02 0.91 -7.12
CA ILE A 324 -12.77 0.20 -7.50
C ILE A 324 -11.60 1.18 -7.62
N ALA A 325 -11.80 2.36 -8.26
CA ALA A 325 -10.78 3.42 -8.30
C ALA A 325 -10.31 3.82 -6.89
N ARG A 326 -11.25 3.95 -5.95
CA ARG A 326 -10.97 4.29 -4.55
C ARG A 326 -10.33 3.18 -3.73
N GLU A 327 -10.58 1.89 -3.99
CA GLU A 327 -9.78 0.82 -3.35
C GLU A 327 -8.35 0.79 -3.93
N LEU A 328 -8.19 1.07 -5.23
CA LEU A 328 -6.87 1.15 -5.89
C LEU A 328 -6.04 2.36 -5.42
N GLU A 329 -6.63 3.54 -5.27
CA GLU A 329 -5.93 4.70 -4.69
C GLU A 329 -5.45 4.43 -3.26
N ARG A 330 -6.24 3.71 -2.44
CA ARG A 330 -5.83 3.27 -1.10
C ARG A 330 -4.67 2.28 -1.11
N VAL A 331 -4.58 1.39 -2.10
CA VAL A 331 -3.37 0.58 -2.30
C VAL A 331 -2.19 1.50 -2.64
N GLY A 332 -2.37 2.53 -3.47
CA GLY A 332 -1.34 3.56 -3.72
C GLY A 332 -0.82 4.23 -2.44
N ASP A 333 -1.73 4.69 -1.57
CA ASP A 333 -1.41 5.23 -0.23
C ASP A 333 -0.59 4.24 0.61
N LEU A 334 -0.96 2.96 0.62
CA LEU A 334 -0.24 1.89 1.33
C LEU A 334 1.19 1.73 0.82
N LEU A 335 1.40 1.74 -0.50
CA LEU A 335 2.75 1.70 -1.08
C LEU A 335 3.58 2.92 -0.66
N GLY A 336 2.96 4.10 -0.59
CA GLY A 336 3.58 5.32 -0.07
C GLY A 336 4.00 5.21 1.40
N ASN A 337 3.16 4.62 2.25
CA ASN A 337 3.44 4.40 3.68
C ASN A 337 4.60 3.43 3.90
N ILE A 338 4.58 2.26 3.25
CA ILE A 338 5.65 1.27 3.34
C ILE A 338 6.96 1.85 2.79
N ALA A 339 6.92 2.61 1.68
CA ALA A 339 8.10 3.29 1.15
C ALA A 339 8.70 4.31 2.13
N GLU A 340 7.88 5.03 2.90
CA GLU A 340 8.38 5.89 3.98
C GLU A 340 9.02 5.08 5.12
N ASP A 341 8.50 3.90 5.44
CA ASP A 341 9.07 3.03 6.48
C ASP A 341 10.35 2.30 6.03
N ILE A 342 10.56 2.00 4.74
CA ILE A 342 11.86 1.55 4.20
C ILE A 342 12.92 2.64 4.45
N ILE A 343 12.58 3.90 4.18
CA ILE A 343 13.52 5.02 4.40
C ILE A 343 13.79 5.19 5.91
N PHE A 344 12.79 5.04 6.77
CA PHE A 344 12.96 5.08 8.23
C PHE A 344 13.81 3.91 8.77
N LEU A 345 13.62 2.70 8.25
CA LEU A 345 14.39 1.52 8.64
C LEU A 345 15.90 1.78 8.50
N GLU A 346 16.34 2.20 7.31
CA GLU A 346 17.77 2.41 7.06
C GLU A 346 18.28 3.70 7.72
N THR A 347 17.61 4.84 7.50
CA THR A 347 18.12 6.15 7.93
C THR A 347 17.84 6.51 9.40
N GLY A 348 16.86 5.86 10.03
CA GLY A 348 16.30 6.26 11.32
C GLY A 348 15.46 7.54 11.28
N GLN A 349 15.26 8.17 10.12
CA GLN A 349 14.55 9.45 9.98
C GLN A 349 13.10 9.25 9.54
N ILE A 350 12.17 9.86 10.26
CA ILE A 350 10.74 9.85 9.92
C ILE A 350 10.48 10.94 8.87
N VAL A 351 10.23 10.54 7.62
CA VAL A 351 10.09 11.46 6.47
C VAL A 351 8.64 11.99 6.30
N ARG A 352 7.74 11.60 7.19
CA ARG A 352 6.30 11.95 7.22
C ARG A 352 6.09 13.47 7.28
N HIS A 353 5.19 13.97 6.43
CA HIS A 353 4.73 15.37 6.36
C HIS A 353 5.81 16.47 6.29
N THR A 354 7.06 16.16 5.92
CA THR A 354 8.18 17.14 5.89
C THR A 354 7.90 18.40 5.06
N LYS A 355 7.12 18.28 3.97
CA LYS A 355 6.66 19.41 3.13
C LYS A 355 5.77 20.43 3.86
N ARG A 356 5.22 20.10 5.03
CA ARG A 356 4.29 20.96 5.80
C ARG A 356 5.00 21.85 6.85
N LYS A 357 6.34 21.82 6.90
CA LYS A 357 7.19 22.57 7.87
C LYS A 357 8.02 23.70 7.25
N GLN A 358 7.58 24.29 6.15
CA GLN A 358 8.03 25.65 5.79
C GLN A 358 7.12 26.67 6.50
N PRO A 359 7.64 27.52 7.42
CA PRO A 359 6.89 28.70 7.83
C PRO A 359 6.70 29.62 6.60
N PRO A 360 5.63 30.43 6.55
CA PRO A 360 5.45 31.39 5.47
C PRO A 360 6.66 32.30 5.40
N ALA A 361 7.18 32.53 4.19
CA ALA A 361 8.30 33.44 3.98
C ALA A 361 7.94 34.82 4.54
N GLY A 362 8.76 35.33 5.47
CA GLY A 362 8.57 36.66 6.03
C GLY A 362 8.61 37.71 4.91
N PRO A 363 7.88 38.83 5.04
CA PRO A 363 7.84 39.85 4.01
C PRO A 363 9.26 40.35 3.72
N ALA A 364 9.63 40.35 2.44
CA ALA A 364 10.93 40.87 2.02
C ALA A 364 11.04 42.34 2.41
N SER A 365 12.08 42.68 3.16
CA SER A 365 12.41 44.07 3.48
C SER A 365 12.78 44.83 2.21
N ALA A 366 12.06 45.92 1.95
CA ALA A 366 12.35 46.88 0.89
C ALA A 366 13.48 47.85 1.28
#